data_AF-A0A9E3G7A8-F1
#
_entry.id   AF-A0A9E3G7A8-F1
#
_cell.length_a   1.000
_cell.length_b   1.000
_cell.length_c   1.000
_cell.angle_alpha   90.00
_cell.angle_beta   90.00
_cell.angle_gamma   90.00
#
_symmetry.space_group_name_H-M   'P 1'
#
loop_
_entity.id
_entity.type
_entity.pdbx_description
1 polymer ?
#
loop_
_entity_poly.entity_id
_entity_poly.type
_entity_poly.pdbx_seq_one_letter_code
_entity_poly.pdbx_strand_id
1 'polypeptide(L)'
;MKLSSSVLRKAAEVQEQIEQLESELHGLLETGNSTDSGSPAGSAAQDRGSKEGEQSGARSRRAGRPAPVAAAGTASANGRSRGRRSTSPSGPLAPAVVKVLRAKSNPMSVAEILDGLNASGYKFTSPEPKKNLFARIYRLKGVRQVGPGRFTAE
;
A
#
# COMPACT_ATOMS: atom_id res chain seq x y z
N MET A 1 34.30 7.87 -36.37
CA MET A 1 33.47 8.87 -35.65
C MET A 1 34.40 9.75 -34.85
N LYS A 2 34.39 11.08 -35.02
CA LYS A 2 35.26 11.99 -34.27
C LYS A 2 34.50 12.42 -33.01
N LEU A 3 34.91 11.91 -31.85
CA LEU A 3 34.35 12.34 -30.56
C LEU A 3 34.79 13.78 -30.30
N SER A 4 33.86 14.66 -29.98
CA SER A 4 34.20 16.04 -29.64
C SER A 4 34.91 16.08 -28.28
N SER A 5 35.85 17.02 -28.13
CA SER A 5 36.59 17.20 -26.87
C SER A 5 35.69 17.45 -25.66
N SER A 6 34.52 18.06 -25.88
CA SER A 6 33.49 18.24 -24.85
C SER A 6 32.90 16.91 -24.37
N VAL A 7 32.69 15.94 -25.27
CA VAL A 7 32.19 14.60 -24.92
C VAL A 7 33.24 13.86 -24.09
N LEU A 8 34.53 13.97 -24.44
CA LEU A 8 35.61 13.35 -23.67
C LEU A 8 35.73 13.94 -22.25
N ARG A 9 35.58 15.26 -22.10
CA ARG A 9 35.56 15.91 -20.78
C ARG A 9 34.38 15.46 -19.92
N LYS A 10 33.18 15.44 -20.51
CA LYS A 10 31.98 14.93 -19.81
C LYS A 10 32.12 13.46 -19.43
N ALA A 11 32.71 12.65 -20.29
CA ALA A 11 32.95 11.24 -19.98
C ALA A 11 33.93 11.08 -18.79
N ALA A 12 34.97 11.91 -18.71
CA ALA A 12 35.89 11.91 -17.58
C ALA A 12 35.23 12.36 -16.27
N GLU A 13 34.39 13.40 -16.31
CA GLU A 13 33.64 13.87 -15.14
C GLU A 13 32.63 12.79 -14.64
N VAL A 14 31.96 12.10 -15.57
CA VAL A 14 31.07 11.00 -15.22
C VAL A 14 31.85 9.82 -14.61
N GLN A 15 33.05 9.53 -15.12
CA GLN A 15 33.91 8.47 -14.57
C GLN A 15 34.31 8.78 -13.11
N GLU A 16 34.69 10.03 -12.81
CA GLU A 16 35.03 10.46 -11.46
C GLU A 16 33.83 10.33 -10.49
N GLN A 17 32.63 10.70 -10.95
CA GLN A 17 31.40 10.52 -10.16
C GLN A 17 31.10 9.05 -9.87
N ILE A 18 31.35 8.16 -10.84
CA ILE A 18 31.16 6.72 -10.65
C ILE A 18 32.10 6.20 -9.55
N GLU A 19 33.39 6.54 -9.61
CA GLU A 19 34.40 6.10 -8.63
C GLU A 19 34.09 6.63 -7.22
N GLN A 20 33.58 7.86 -7.12
CA GLN A 20 33.15 8.43 -5.84
C GLN A 20 31.94 7.68 -5.24
N LEU A 21 30.93 7.39 -6.06
CA LEU A 21 29.73 6.66 -5.62
C LEU A 21 30.04 5.20 -5.23
N GLU A 22 30.94 4.53 -5.96
CA GLU A 22 31.40 3.18 -5.61
C GLU A 22 32.10 3.15 -4.25
N SER A 23 32.93 4.16 -3.96
CA SER A 23 33.63 4.30 -2.68
C SER A 23 32.65 4.53 -1.52
N GLU A 24 31.63 5.38 -1.71
CA GLU A 24 30.60 5.64 -0.71
C GLU A 24 29.76 4.39 -0.41
N LEU A 25 29.35 3.65 -1.45
CA LEU A 25 28.62 2.39 -1.29
C LEU A 25 29.44 1.34 -0.53
N HIS A 26 30.75 1.22 -0.82
CA HIS A 26 31.62 0.29 -0.12
C HIS A 26 31.70 0.64 1.38
N GLY A 27 31.88 1.92 1.71
CA GLY A 27 31.91 2.38 3.10
C GLY A 27 30.60 2.08 3.85
N LEU A 28 29.45 2.26 3.20
CA LEU A 28 28.15 1.95 3.79
C LEU A 28 27.95 0.44 4.03
N LEU A 29 28.45 -0.42 3.12
CA LEU A 29 28.36 -1.88 3.27
C LEU A 29 29.27 -2.40 4.37
N GLU A 30 30.49 -1.87 4.52
CA GLU A 30 31.39 -2.24 5.62
C GLU A 30 30.87 -1.75 6.97
N THR A 31 30.33 -0.53 7.03
CA THR A 31 29.77 0.03 8.27
C THR A 31 28.49 -0.70 8.68
N GLY A 32 27.65 -1.10 7.71
CA GLY A 32 26.41 -1.85 7.95
C GLY A 32 26.61 -3.26 8.53
N ASN A 33 27.81 -3.83 8.42
CA ASN A 33 28.13 -5.16 8.96
C ASN A 33 28.74 -5.13 10.38
N SER A 34 28.98 -3.94 10.94
CA SER A 34 29.70 -3.79 12.22
C SER A 34 28.79 -3.56 13.44
N THR A 35 27.47 -3.62 13.29
CA THR A 35 26.53 -3.41 14.40
C THR A 35 25.71 -4.66 14.73
N ASP A 36 26.09 -5.24 15.86
CA ASP A 36 25.20 -5.82 16.87
C ASP A 36 24.82 -7.30 16.74
N SER A 37 25.83 -8.15 16.90
CA SER A 37 25.66 -9.50 17.47
C SER A 37 26.00 -9.45 18.96
N GLY A 38 24.99 -9.14 19.80
CA GLY A 38 25.16 -9.04 21.25
C GLY A 38 23.86 -9.11 22.06
N SER A 39 23.22 -10.29 22.10
CA SER A 39 22.31 -10.65 23.22
C SER A 39 23.11 -10.76 24.53
N PRO A 40 22.56 -10.44 25.74
CA PRO A 40 21.60 -11.37 26.40
C PRO A 40 20.58 -10.79 27.40
N ALA A 41 19.55 -11.62 27.67
CA ALA A 41 18.82 -11.90 28.92
C ALA A 41 18.59 -10.81 30.00
N GLY A 42 17.34 -10.72 30.51
CA GLY A 42 17.06 -10.06 31.78
C GLY A 42 15.59 -10.00 32.18
N SER A 43 15.21 -10.90 33.09
CA SER A 43 13.91 -11.03 33.77
C SER A 43 13.45 -9.78 34.51
N ALA A 44 12.13 -9.49 34.50
CA ALA A 44 11.45 -8.87 35.64
C ALA A 44 9.95 -9.15 35.58
N ALA A 45 9.51 -10.09 36.42
CA ALA A 45 8.14 -10.19 36.90
C ALA A 45 7.89 -9.10 37.94
N GLN A 46 6.65 -8.60 37.99
CA GLN A 46 5.90 -8.00 39.11
C GLN A 46 4.89 -7.00 38.52
N ASP A 47 3.72 -6.71 39.05
CA ASP A 47 2.89 -7.16 40.17
C ASP A 47 1.80 -6.06 40.27
N ARG A 48 0.59 -6.43 40.70
CA ARG A 48 -0.55 -5.54 41.09
C ARG A 48 -1.22 -4.77 39.94
N GLY A 49 -2.54 -4.72 39.81
CA GLY A 49 -3.61 -5.11 40.70
C GLY A 49 -4.88 -4.35 40.29
N SER A 50 -5.98 -5.09 40.16
CA SER A 50 -7.32 -4.81 40.70
C SER A 50 -7.89 -3.37 40.65
N LYS A 51 -8.98 -3.21 39.88
CA LYS A 51 -10.25 -2.55 40.25
C LYS A 51 -11.18 -2.60 39.03
N GLU A 52 -12.19 -3.48 39.05
CA GLU A 52 -13.53 -3.20 39.57
C GLU A 52 -14.16 -1.96 38.93
N GLY A 53 -15.12 -2.22 38.04
CA GLY A 53 -15.87 -1.25 37.28
C GLY A 53 -17.03 -1.94 36.58
N GLU A 54 -17.83 -2.67 37.34
CA GLU A 54 -19.23 -2.91 37.01
C GLU A 54 -19.90 -1.57 36.71
N GLN A 55 -20.55 -1.46 35.55
CA GLN A 55 -21.86 -0.79 35.42
C GLN A 55 -22.46 -1.02 34.03
N SER A 56 -23.25 -2.09 33.96
CA SER A 56 -24.66 -2.04 33.55
C SER A 56 -25.05 -1.00 32.49
N GLY A 57 -25.19 -1.46 31.25
CA GLY A 57 -25.79 -0.68 30.15
C GLY A 57 -26.64 -1.50 29.18
N ALA A 58 -27.05 -2.73 29.53
CA ALA A 58 -27.97 -3.53 28.73
C ALA A 58 -29.41 -3.02 28.89
N ARG A 59 -29.75 -1.89 28.26
CA ARG A 59 -31.14 -1.44 28.12
C ARG A 59 -31.81 -2.19 26.97
N SER A 60 -32.17 -3.44 27.27
CA SER A 60 -33.29 -4.13 26.63
C SER A 60 -34.57 -3.35 26.94
N ARG A 61 -35.06 -2.57 25.97
CA ARG A 61 -36.44 -2.06 25.98
C ARG A 61 -37.23 -2.79 24.91
N ARG A 62 -37.69 -3.99 25.29
CA ARG A 62 -38.89 -4.62 24.73
C ARG A 62 -40.09 -3.79 25.19
N ALA A 63 -40.54 -2.88 24.34
CA ALA A 63 -41.88 -2.29 24.41
C ALA A 63 -42.57 -2.64 23.10
N GLY A 64 -43.65 -3.42 23.20
CA GLY A 64 -44.29 -4.05 22.05
C GLY A 64 -45.03 -3.08 21.12
N ARG A 65 -45.17 -3.50 19.85
CA ARG A 65 -46.32 -3.34 18.93
C ARG A 65 -45.92 -3.78 17.50
N PRO A 66 -46.87 -4.14 16.62
CA PRO A 66 -47.43 -5.48 16.44
C PRO A 66 -46.99 -6.13 15.11
N ALA A 67 -47.28 -7.43 14.96
CA ALA A 67 -47.06 -8.18 13.73
C ALA A 67 -47.90 -7.65 12.55
N PRO A 68 -47.33 -7.47 11.34
CA PRO A 68 -48.12 -7.35 10.13
C PRO A 68 -48.47 -8.76 9.63
N VAL A 69 -49.77 -9.06 9.68
CA VAL A 69 -50.38 -10.24 9.07
C VAL A 69 -50.41 -10.02 7.55
N ALA A 70 -49.87 -11.01 6.84
CA ALA A 70 -49.99 -11.32 5.42
C ALA A 70 -50.66 -10.28 4.48
N ALA A 71 -49.86 -9.72 3.58
CA ALA A 71 -50.27 -9.52 2.19
C ALA A 71 -49.30 -10.31 1.31
N ALA A 72 -49.74 -11.52 0.93
CA ALA A 72 -49.16 -12.23 -0.20
C ALA A 72 -49.45 -11.40 -1.46
N GLY A 73 -48.39 -10.87 -2.06
CA GLY A 73 -48.48 -10.08 -3.28
C GLY A 73 -47.09 -9.88 -3.86
N THR A 74 -46.83 -10.58 -4.96
CA THR A 74 -45.71 -10.40 -5.89
C THR A 74 -44.30 -10.64 -5.35
N ALA A 75 -43.84 -11.89 -5.53
CA ALA A 75 -42.47 -12.13 -5.93
C ALA A 75 -42.13 -11.30 -7.19
N SER A 76 -40.86 -10.93 -7.32
CA SER A 76 -40.24 -10.21 -8.45
C SER A 76 -40.07 -8.71 -8.28
N ALA A 77 -38.92 -8.32 -7.71
CA ALA A 77 -38.19 -7.13 -8.12
C ALA A 77 -36.72 -7.22 -7.64
N ASN A 78 -35.88 -7.74 -8.52
CA ASN A 78 -34.51 -7.30 -8.78
C ASN A 78 -33.74 -6.57 -7.66
N GLY A 79 -32.65 -7.21 -7.22
CA GLY A 79 -31.37 -6.53 -7.15
C GLY A 79 -31.22 -5.46 -6.07
N ARG A 80 -31.27 -5.86 -4.79
CA ARG A 80 -30.56 -5.10 -3.74
C ARG A 80 -29.05 -5.29 -3.93
N SER A 81 -28.52 -4.64 -4.97
CA SER A 81 -27.09 -4.43 -5.18
C SER A 81 -26.58 -3.58 -4.02
N ARG A 82 -26.25 -4.24 -2.91
CA ARG A 82 -25.55 -3.66 -1.77
C ARG A 82 -24.31 -2.94 -2.28
N GLY A 83 -24.41 -1.62 -2.36
CA GLY A 83 -23.32 -0.70 -2.65
C GLY A 83 -22.55 -1.06 -3.92
N ARG A 84 -23.01 -0.57 -5.07
CA ARG A 84 -22.13 -0.31 -6.22
C ARG A 84 -21.04 0.66 -5.75
N ARG A 85 -20.01 0.14 -5.08
CA ARG A 85 -18.75 0.84 -4.85
C ARG A 85 -18.33 1.28 -6.24
N SER A 86 -18.14 2.59 -6.41
CA SER A 86 -17.59 3.21 -7.61
C SER A 86 -16.36 2.40 -8.05
N THR A 87 -16.60 1.43 -8.91
CA THR A 87 -15.58 0.78 -9.70
C THR A 87 -15.33 1.80 -10.79
N SER A 88 -14.07 2.16 -10.97
CA SER A 88 -13.66 2.87 -12.18
C SER A 88 -14.31 2.19 -13.40
N PRO A 89 -14.60 2.94 -14.48
CA PRO A 89 -15.05 2.32 -15.73
C PRO A 89 -14.12 1.20 -16.22
N SER A 90 -12.87 1.18 -15.75
CA SER A 90 -11.85 0.17 -16.03
C SER A 90 -11.83 -1.03 -15.07
N GLY A 91 -12.73 -1.08 -14.07
CA GLY A 91 -12.81 -2.15 -13.07
C GLY A 91 -12.16 -1.80 -11.72
N PRO A 92 -11.97 -2.79 -10.84
CA PRO A 92 -11.37 -2.59 -9.51
C PRO A 92 -9.87 -2.24 -9.61
N LEU A 93 -9.42 -1.26 -8.81
CA LEU A 93 -8.04 -0.76 -8.80
C LEU A 93 -7.00 -1.82 -8.38
N ALA A 94 -7.34 -2.69 -7.43
CA ALA A 94 -6.43 -3.69 -6.88
C ALA A 94 -5.81 -4.61 -7.95
N PRO A 95 -6.58 -5.35 -8.75
CA PRO A 95 -5.99 -6.25 -9.75
C PRO A 95 -5.20 -5.52 -10.83
N ALA A 96 -5.57 -4.27 -11.18
CA ALA A 96 -4.79 -3.47 -12.11
C ALA A 96 -3.41 -3.13 -11.54
N VAL A 97 -3.35 -2.70 -10.28
CA VAL A 97 -2.09 -2.42 -9.57
C VAL A 97 -1.23 -3.68 -9.46
N VAL A 98 -1.83 -4.82 -9.08
CA VAL A 98 -1.13 -6.11 -8.98
C VAL A 98 -0.58 -6.54 -10.35
N LYS A 99 -1.35 -6.35 -11.43
CA LYS A 99 -0.88 -6.66 -12.80
C LYS A 99 0.35 -5.84 -13.17
N VAL A 100 0.36 -4.53 -12.86
CA VAL A 100 1.49 -3.63 -13.12
C VAL A 100 2.71 -4.03 -12.29
N LEU A 101 2.51 -4.35 -11.01
CA LEU A 101 3.59 -4.77 -10.10
C LEU A 101 4.19 -6.12 -10.51
N ARG A 102 3.34 -7.10 -10.87
CA ARG A 102 3.81 -8.41 -11.35
C ARG A 102 4.53 -8.34 -12.69
N ALA A 103 4.11 -7.45 -13.58
CA ALA A 103 4.77 -7.28 -14.88
C ALA A 103 6.21 -6.78 -14.77
N LYS A 104 6.56 -6.02 -13.73
CA LYS A 104 7.89 -5.42 -13.55
C LYS A 104 8.75 -6.11 -12.50
N SER A 105 8.19 -7.02 -11.70
CA SER A 105 8.83 -7.81 -10.62
C SER A 105 9.63 -7.05 -9.55
N ASN A 106 9.75 -5.73 -9.66
CA ASN A 106 10.55 -4.88 -8.78
C ASN A 106 9.65 -3.98 -7.91
N PRO A 107 10.07 -3.64 -6.67
CA PRO A 107 9.35 -2.70 -5.83
C PRO A 107 9.31 -1.31 -6.48
N MET A 108 8.12 -0.78 -6.73
CA MET A 108 7.91 0.48 -7.42
C MET A 108 7.34 1.57 -6.52
N SER A 109 7.64 2.81 -6.88
CA SER A 109 7.02 3.99 -6.26
C SER A 109 5.57 4.17 -6.74
N VAL A 110 4.78 4.91 -5.96
CA VAL A 110 3.38 5.21 -6.33
C VAL A 110 3.27 5.97 -7.65
N ALA A 111 4.27 6.81 -7.99
CA ALA A 111 4.32 7.53 -9.26
C ALA A 111 4.47 6.57 -10.44
N GLU A 112 5.43 5.63 -10.35
CA GLU A 112 5.67 4.63 -11.40
C GLU A 112 4.49 3.68 -11.59
N ILE A 113 3.78 3.35 -10.50
CA ILE A 113 2.56 2.54 -10.56
C ILE A 113 1.46 3.31 -11.30
N LEU A 114 1.33 4.61 -11.04
CA LEU A 114 0.36 5.46 -11.72
C LEU A 114 0.64 5.55 -13.23
N ASP A 115 1.91 5.71 -13.61
CA ASP A 115 2.32 5.71 -15.01
C ASP A 115 2.05 4.35 -15.67
N GLY A 116 2.34 3.25 -14.96
CA GLY A 116 2.01 1.89 -15.42
C GLY A 116 0.51 1.65 -15.57
N LEU A 117 -0.31 2.21 -14.68
CA LEU A 117 -1.77 2.16 -14.79
C LEU A 117 -2.27 2.95 -16.00
N ASN A 118 -1.73 4.14 -16.25
CA ASN A 118 -2.06 4.93 -17.43
C ASN A 118 -1.67 4.19 -18.72
N ALA A 119 -0.48 3.59 -18.76
CA ALA A 119 -0.02 2.78 -19.89
C ALA A 119 -0.91 1.53 -20.11
N SER A 120 -1.45 0.94 -19.04
CA SER A 120 -2.42 -0.15 -19.12
C SER A 120 -3.83 0.29 -19.55
N GLY A 121 -4.07 1.59 -19.74
CA GLY A 121 -5.36 2.17 -20.10
C GLY A 121 -6.34 2.31 -18.93
N TYR A 122 -5.87 2.19 -17.69
CA TYR A 122 -6.73 2.31 -16.51
C TYR A 122 -7.18 3.76 -16.32
N LYS A 123 -8.49 3.99 -16.34
CA LYS A 123 -9.08 5.32 -16.19
C LYS A 123 -9.39 5.61 -14.72
N PHE A 124 -8.85 6.71 -14.18
CA PHE A 124 -9.19 7.14 -12.83
C PHE A 124 -10.49 7.96 -12.81
N THR A 125 -11.33 7.73 -11.80
CA THR A 125 -12.56 8.52 -11.57
C THR A 125 -12.29 9.79 -10.77
N SER A 126 -11.20 9.82 -10.00
CA SER A 126 -10.84 10.96 -9.14
C SER A 126 -10.09 12.03 -9.93
N PRO A 127 -10.32 13.33 -9.66
CA PRO A 127 -9.57 14.42 -10.29
C PRO A 127 -8.07 14.41 -9.90
N GLU A 128 -7.73 13.83 -8.76
CA GLU A 128 -6.34 13.72 -8.27
C GLU A 128 -5.94 12.24 -8.11
N PRO A 129 -5.58 11.55 -9.21
CA PRO A 129 -5.35 10.09 -9.20
C PRO A 129 -4.18 9.68 -8.30
N LYS A 130 -3.13 10.50 -8.21
CA LYS A 130 -1.95 10.24 -7.38
C LYS A 130 -2.28 10.18 -5.89
N LYS A 131 -3.03 11.16 -5.37
CA LYS A 131 -3.44 11.19 -3.95
C LYS A 131 -4.42 10.07 -3.64
N ASN A 132 -5.35 9.79 -4.57
CA ASN A 132 -6.30 8.69 -4.41
C ASN A 132 -5.60 7.32 -4.34
N LEU A 133 -4.63 7.09 -5.23
CA LEU A 133 -3.83 5.87 -5.23
C LEU A 133 -3.02 5.75 -3.94
N PHE A 134 -2.34 6.83 -3.52
CA PHE A 134 -1.57 6.86 -2.27
C PHE A 134 -2.41 6.52 -1.04
N ALA A 135 -3.63 7.09 -0.92
CA ALA A 135 -4.53 6.81 0.20
C ALA A 135 -5.06 5.37 0.21
N ARG A 136 -5.15 4.73 -0.96
CA ARG A 136 -5.78 3.41 -1.10
C ARG A 136 -4.79 2.26 -1.15
N ILE A 137 -3.57 2.48 -1.61
CA ILE A 137 -2.60 1.41 -1.90
C ILE A 137 -2.31 0.53 -0.68
N TYR A 138 -2.25 1.11 0.52
CA TYR A 138 -2.07 0.41 1.79
C TYR A 138 -3.23 -0.54 2.17
N ARG A 139 -4.39 -0.36 1.54
CA ARG A 139 -5.61 -1.16 1.78
C ARG A 139 -5.91 -2.11 0.61
N LEU A 140 -5.11 -2.08 -0.46
CA LEU A 140 -5.31 -2.98 -1.61
C LEU A 140 -4.79 -4.36 -1.24
N LYS A 141 -5.61 -5.38 -1.48
CA LYS A 141 -5.17 -6.77 -1.36
C LYS A 141 -4.17 -7.11 -2.46
N GLY A 142 -3.14 -7.88 -2.13
CA GLY A 142 -2.11 -8.28 -3.08
C GLY A 142 -1.01 -7.24 -3.28
N VAL A 143 -0.94 -6.21 -2.44
CA VAL A 143 0.11 -5.17 -2.50
C VAL A 143 0.71 -5.02 -1.11
N ARG A 144 2.04 -5.15 -1.01
CA ARG A 144 2.78 -5.01 0.24
C ARG A 144 3.82 -3.90 0.12
N GLN A 145 3.98 -3.12 1.19
CA GLN A 145 5.06 -2.13 1.27
C GLN A 145 6.38 -2.85 1.60
N VAL A 146 7.40 -2.63 0.77
CA VAL A 146 8.74 -3.22 0.93
C VAL A 146 9.72 -2.20 1.50
N GLY A 147 9.46 -0.91 1.32
CA GLY A 147 10.30 0.18 1.82
C GLY A 147 9.54 1.51 1.85
N PRO A 148 10.19 2.60 2.27
CA PRO A 148 9.58 3.92 2.29
C PRO A 148 9.09 4.30 0.89
N GLY A 149 7.76 4.41 0.73
CA GLY A 149 7.13 4.74 -0.55
C GLY A 149 7.24 3.70 -1.67
N ARG A 150 7.74 2.49 -1.39
CA ARG A 150 7.90 1.40 -2.38
C ARG A 150 6.98 0.23 -2.10
N PHE A 151 6.32 -0.26 -3.15
CA PHE A 151 5.33 -1.33 -3.09
C PHE A 151 5.68 -2.46 -4.04
N THR A 152 5.39 -3.69 -3.62
CA THR A 152 5.49 -4.91 -4.42
C THR A 152 4.15 -5.64 -4.45
N ALA A 153 3.98 -6.54 -5.42
CA ALA A 153 2.86 -7.48 -5.43
C ALA A 153 3.10 -8.58 -4.38
N GLU A 154 2.04 -8.98 -3.71
CA GLU A 154 1.97 -10.19 -2.86
C GLU A 154 1.81 -11.47 -3.72
#